data_AF-A0A7S1UG26-F1
#
_entry.id   AF-A0A7S1UG26-F1
#
_cell.length_a   1.000
_cell.length_b   1.000
_cell.length_c   1.000
_cell.angle_alpha   90.00
_cell.angle_beta   90.00
_cell.angle_gamma   90.00
#
_symmetry.space_group_name_H-M   'P 1'
#
loop_
_entity.id
_entity.type
_entity.pdbx_description
1 polymer ?
#
loop_
_entity_poly.entity_id
_entity_poly.type
_entity_poly.pdbx_seq_one_letter_code
_entity_poly.pdbx_strand_id
1 'polypeptide(L)'
;APNRTKLLLDDLAGMDVVVTSYFEVQRDKKRLLQKVSWKRICLDEMQEVRSWNTVVAKQCEKLQGARRWMISGTPLYTGIGDLRGELSFLRVSPFSATHEDGFWSFCIANPWRSRDPACLTRLRRLLDAIMMRHSKGQTYKDSGESILKLPDLDEEEVGVALGPSEQAVYNYVEALSVASMRRIEAAAAAAAAAG
;
A
#
# COMPACT_ATOMS: atom_id res chain seq x y z
N ALA A 1 -28.27 -0.58 15.67
CA ALA A 1 -27.37 -0.44 14.51
C ALA A 1 -27.67 0.91 13.87
N PRO A 2 -26.67 1.73 13.48
CA PRO A 2 -26.96 3.04 12.91
C PRO A 2 -27.80 2.85 11.65
N ASN A 3 -28.86 3.65 11.53
CA ASN A 3 -29.80 3.67 10.41
C ASN A 3 -29.05 3.71 9.07
N ARG A 4 -28.88 2.56 8.41
CA ARG A 4 -28.49 2.50 7.00
C ARG A 4 -29.72 2.85 6.17
N THR A 5 -30.09 4.12 6.18
CA THR A 5 -31.08 4.67 5.23
C THR A 5 -30.56 4.37 3.82
N LYS A 6 -31.42 3.86 2.94
CA LYS A 6 -31.06 3.65 1.53
C LYS A 6 -30.78 5.03 0.92
N LEU A 7 -29.52 5.43 0.87
CA LEU A 7 -29.09 6.66 0.20
C LEU A 7 -29.43 6.56 -1.29
N LEU A 8 -30.10 7.58 -1.79
CA LEU A 8 -30.32 7.81 -3.22
C LEU A 8 -29.16 8.63 -3.81
N LEU A 9 -29.13 8.71 -5.14
CA LEU A 9 -28.10 9.49 -5.83
C LEU A 9 -28.21 10.98 -5.49
N ASP A 10 -29.44 11.49 -5.41
CA ASP A 10 -29.70 12.91 -5.12
C ASP A 10 -29.27 13.28 -3.70
N ASP A 11 -29.44 12.35 -2.75
CA ASP A 11 -28.96 12.54 -1.38
C ASP A 11 -27.44 12.72 -1.35
N LEU A 12 -26.70 11.89 -2.10
CA LEU A 12 -25.25 11.97 -2.19
C LEU A 12 -24.77 13.22 -2.94
N ALA A 13 -25.49 13.62 -3.99
CA ALA A 13 -25.16 14.80 -4.77
C ALA A 13 -25.39 16.12 -4.01
N GLY A 14 -26.32 16.12 -3.04
CA GLY A 14 -26.59 17.26 -2.16
C GLY A 14 -25.61 17.42 -1.00
N MET A 15 -24.72 16.44 -0.76
CA MET A 15 -23.76 16.50 0.35
C MET A 15 -22.46 17.21 -0.05
N ASP A 16 -21.95 18.07 0.84
CA ASP A 16 -20.66 18.72 0.65
C ASP A 16 -19.47 17.75 0.81
N VAL A 17 -19.59 16.82 1.76
CA VAL A 17 -18.57 15.83 2.11
C VAL A 17 -19.22 14.49 2.38
N VAL A 18 -18.67 13.43 1.77
CA VAL A 18 -19.07 12.05 2.02
C VAL A 18 -17.86 11.28 2.52
N VAL A 19 -17.96 10.72 3.73
CA VAL A 19 -16.96 9.83 4.32
C VAL A 19 -17.49 8.41 4.30
N THR A 20 -16.70 7.49 3.77
CA THR A 20 -17.08 6.08 3.63
C THR A 20 -15.85 5.19 3.78
N SER A 21 -16.07 3.91 4.05
CA SER A 21 -15.00 2.92 4.11
C SER A 21 -14.85 2.16 2.79
N TYR A 22 -13.65 1.62 2.55
CA TYR A 22 -13.38 0.75 1.40
C TYR A 22 -14.37 -0.41 1.27
N PHE A 23 -14.81 -0.94 2.41
CA PHE A 23 -15.80 -2.01 2.46
C PHE A 23 -17.17 -1.59 1.91
N GLU A 24 -17.63 -0.37 2.21
CA GLU A 24 -18.89 0.15 1.67
C GLU A 24 -18.76 0.49 0.18
N VAL A 25 -17.60 0.98 -0.27
CA VAL A 25 -17.30 1.13 -1.72
C VAL A 25 -17.41 -0.22 -2.44
N GLN A 26 -16.87 -1.29 -1.83
CA GLN A 26 -16.97 -2.64 -2.37
C GLN A 26 -18.42 -3.15 -2.44
N ARG A 27 -19.23 -2.82 -1.44
CA ARG A 27 -20.64 -3.21 -1.34
C ARG A 27 -21.58 -2.39 -2.19
N ASP A 28 -21.14 -1.26 -2.76
CA ASP A 28 -21.93 -0.42 -3.66
C ASP A 28 -22.19 -1.09 -5.02
N LYS A 29 -23.11 -2.05 -5.02
CA LYS A 29 -23.55 -2.78 -6.22
C LYS A 29 -24.21 -1.84 -7.25
N LYS A 30 -24.85 -0.76 -6.79
CA LYS A 30 -25.54 0.22 -7.63
C LYS A 30 -24.58 1.25 -8.24
N ARG A 31 -23.32 1.26 -7.79
CA ARG A 31 -22.26 2.18 -8.23
C ARG A 31 -22.69 3.64 -8.09
N LEU A 32 -23.45 3.96 -7.05
CA LEU A 32 -23.94 5.31 -6.79
C LEU A 32 -22.77 6.29 -6.67
N LEU A 33 -21.70 5.89 -5.97
CA LEU A 33 -20.51 6.72 -5.80
C LEU A 33 -19.81 7.04 -7.14
N GLN A 34 -19.95 6.18 -8.16
CA GLN A 34 -19.36 6.40 -9.49
C GLN A 34 -20.21 7.33 -10.36
N LYS A 35 -21.48 7.53 -10.01
CA LYS A 35 -22.43 8.39 -10.76
C LYS A 35 -22.36 9.86 -10.32
N VAL A 36 -21.82 10.12 -9.13
CA VAL A 36 -21.58 11.48 -8.63
C VAL A 36 -20.29 12.02 -9.23
N SER A 37 -20.31 13.28 -9.67
CA SER A 37 -19.12 14.00 -10.12
C SER A 37 -18.48 14.72 -8.94
N TRP A 38 -17.45 14.10 -8.36
CA TRP A 38 -16.77 14.61 -7.17
C TRP A 38 -15.80 15.74 -7.51
N LYS A 39 -15.78 16.80 -6.69
CA LYS A 39 -14.75 17.84 -6.80
C LYS A 39 -13.36 17.32 -6.43
N ARG A 40 -13.30 16.42 -5.44
CA ARG A 40 -12.07 15.78 -4.95
C ARG A 40 -12.39 14.37 -4.43
N ILE A 41 -11.48 13.43 -4.67
CA ILE A 41 -11.51 12.09 -4.09
C ILE A 41 -10.21 11.90 -3.30
N CYS A 42 -10.32 11.49 -2.04
CA CYS A 42 -9.18 11.23 -1.16
C CYS A 42 -9.22 9.77 -0.71
N LEU A 43 -8.11 9.05 -0.90
CA LEU A 43 -7.91 7.71 -0.35
C LEU A 43 -6.95 7.83 0.83
N ASP A 44 -7.42 7.42 2.01
CA ASP A 44 -6.60 7.35 3.21
C ASP A 44 -6.08 5.93 3.45
N GLU A 45 -4.88 5.82 4.02
CA GLU A 45 -4.12 4.56 4.09
C GLU A 45 -4.16 3.83 2.75
N MET A 46 -3.70 4.49 1.68
CA MET A 46 -3.86 4.00 0.30
C MET A 46 -3.33 2.60 0.06
N GLN A 47 -2.42 2.13 0.92
CA GLN A 47 -2.01 0.75 0.95
C GLN A 47 -3.16 -0.23 1.28
N GLU A 48 -4.38 0.17 1.55
CA GLU A 48 -5.53 -0.77 1.57
C GLU A 48 -6.01 -1.11 0.13
N VAL A 49 -5.60 -0.31 -0.85
CA VAL A 49 -6.07 -0.34 -2.25
C VAL A 49 -4.92 -0.69 -3.22
N ARG A 50 -3.90 -1.42 -2.72
CA ARG A 50 -2.58 -1.64 -3.37
C ARG A 50 -2.63 -2.13 -4.81
N SER A 51 -3.50 -3.10 -5.04
CA SER A 51 -3.47 -3.83 -6.30
C SER A 51 -4.56 -3.32 -7.22
N TRP A 52 -4.14 -2.76 -8.36
CA TRP A 52 -5.00 -2.38 -9.49
C TRP A 52 -5.96 -3.49 -9.91
N ASN A 53 -5.65 -4.76 -9.61
CA ASN A 53 -6.51 -5.88 -9.95
C ASN A 53 -7.69 -6.09 -8.97
N THR A 54 -7.62 -5.54 -7.76
CA THR A 54 -8.64 -5.73 -6.71
C THR A 54 -9.94 -5.02 -7.08
N VAL A 55 -11.06 -5.56 -6.59
CA VAL A 55 -12.39 -4.99 -6.85
C VAL A 55 -12.49 -3.57 -6.32
N VAL A 56 -11.97 -3.33 -5.11
CA VAL A 56 -11.98 -2.00 -4.48
C VAL A 56 -11.14 -1.00 -5.27
N ALA A 57 -9.91 -1.36 -5.69
CA ALA A 57 -9.06 -0.46 -6.48
C ALA A 57 -9.73 -0.07 -7.80
N LYS A 58 -10.29 -1.05 -8.52
CA LYS A 58 -11.05 -0.81 -9.76
C LYS A 58 -12.28 0.08 -9.54
N GLN A 59 -12.95 -0.03 -8.39
CA GLN A 59 -14.10 0.82 -8.09
C GLN A 59 -13.67 2.23 -7.72
N CYS A 60 -12.64 2.39 -6.90
CA CYS A 60 -12.04 3.69 -6.56
C CYS A 60 -11.51 4.42 -7.81
N GLU A 61 -10.83 3.70 -8.70
CA GLU A 61 -10.33 4.25 -9.97
C GLU A 61 -11.45 4.81 -10.86
N LYS A 62 -12.61 4.13 -10.88
CA LYS A 62 -13.79 4.50 -11.66
C LYS A 62 -14.60 5.66 -11.10
N LEU A 63 -14.33 6.10 -9.87
CA LEU A 63 -15.00 7.27 -9.29
C LEU A 63 -14.73 8.50 -10.16
N GLN A 64 -15.76 9.29 -10.47
CA GLN A 64 -15.57 10.48 -11.28
C GLN A 64 -15.17 11.65 -10.40
N GLY A 65 -13.98 12.22 -10.63
CA GLY A 65 -13.61 13.43 -9.91
C GLY A 65 -12.44 14.19 -10.49
N ALA A 66 -12.45 15.51 -10.27
CA ALA A 66 -11.51 16.44 -10.87
C ALA A 66 -10.13 16.43 -10.20
N ARG A 67 -10.07 16.14 -8.89
CA ARG A 67 -8.83 16.11 -8.11
C ARG A 67 -8.75 14.80 -7.32
N ARG A 68 -7.56 14.21 -7.25
CA ARG A 68 -7.34 12.91 -6.61
C ARG A 68 -6.14 12.97 -5.69
N TRP A 69 -6.33 12.48 -4.48
CA TRP A 69 -5.33 12.51 -3.42
C TRP A 69 -5.22 11.12 -2.84
N MET A 70 -3.99 10.71 -2.55
CA MET A 70 -3.74 9.52 -1.75
C MET A 70 -2.84 9.88 -0.59
N ILE A 71 -3.17 9.32 0.57
CA ILE A 71 -2.53 9.61 1.85
C ILE A 71 -2.08 8.26 2.40
N SER A 72 -0.81 8.18 2.80
CA SER A 72 -0.23 6.98 3.39
C SER A 72 1.10 7.33 4.06
N GLY A 73 1.39 6.67 5.18
CA GLY A 73 2.72 6.70 5.79
C GLY A 73 3.75 5.84 5.02
N THR A 74 3.30 4.86 4.25
CA THR A 74 4.13 3.85 3.58
C THR A 74 3.67 3.66 2.14
N PRO A 75 4.04 4.56 1.22
CA PRO A 75 3.49 4.54 -0.12
C PRO A 75 3.86 3.28 -0.91
N LEU A 76 5.11 2.84 -0.83
CA LEU A 76 5.57 1.60 -1.46
C LEU A 76 5.60 0.49 -0.41
N TYR A 77 4.71 -0.51 -0.54
CA TYR A 77 4.62 -1.61 0.42
C TYR A 77 5.33 -2.88 -0.09
N THR A 78 4.93 -3.40 -1.25
CA THR A 78 5.50 -4.64 -1.82
C THR A 78 6.66 -4.37 -2.78
N GLY A 79 6.58 -3.27 -3.52
CA GLY A 79 7.61 -2.90 -4.49
C GLY A 79 7.08 -1.96 -5.56
N ILE A 80 7.86 -1.83 -6.64
CA ILE A 80 7.59 -0.84 -7.69
C ILE A 80 6.24 -1.05 -8.41
N GLY A 81 5.69 -2.26 -8.36
CA GLY A 81 4.40 -2.57 -8.97
C GLY A 81 3.22 -1.80 -8.37
N ASP A 82 3.30 -1.47 -7.07
CA ASP A 82 2.27 -0.71 -6.35
C ASP A 82 2.11 0.70 -6.94
N LEU A 83 3.24 1.33 -7.29
CA LEU A 83 3.27 2.66 -7.90
C LEU A 83 2.46 2.73 -9.21
N ARG A 84 2.34 1.62 -9.95
CA ARG A 84 1.50 1.59 -11.16
C ARG A 84 0.03 1.78 -10.81
N GLY A 85 -0.46 1.08 -9.80
CA GLY A 85 -1.84 1.22 -9.32
C GLY A 85 -2.09 2.63 -8.81
N GLU A 86 -1.09 3.20 -8.12
CA GLU A 86 -1.15 4.56 -7.62
C GLU A 86 -1.29 5.60 -8.74
N LEU A 87 -0.42 5.51 -9.75
CA LEU A 87 -0.42 6.40 -10.90
C LEU A 87 -1.71 6.29 -11.73
N SER A 88 -2.28 5.08 -11.83
CA SER A 88 -3.56 4.84 -12.49
C SER A 88 -4.69 5.57 -11.78
N PHE A 89 -4.80 5.43 -10.45
CA PHE A 89 -5.79 6.18 -9.69
C PHE A 89 -5.54 7.67 -9.77
N LEU A 90 -4.31 8.17 -9.66
CA LEU A 90 -4.02 9.61 -9.78
C LEU A 90 -4.24 10.16 -11.20
N ARG A 91 -4.43 9.29 -12.21
CA ARG A 91 -4.57 9.65 -13.63
C ARG A 91 -3.34 10.39 -14.18
N VAL A 92 -2.15 9.96 -13.79
CA VAL A 92 -0.88 10.55 -14.23
C VAL A 92 -0.51 10.01 -15.61
N SER A 93 -0.86 10.73 -16.67
CA SER A 93 -0.45 10.39 -18.04
C SER A 93 1.06 10.59 -18.24
N PRO A 94 1.77 9.72 -18.99
CA PRO A 94 1.28 8.50 -19.67
C PRO A 94 1.23 7.25 -18.79
N PHE A 95 1.65 7.32 -17.53
CA PHE A 95 1.76 6.14 -16.64
C PHE A 95 0.41 5.53 -16.24
N SER A 96 -0.67 6.31 -16.32
CA SER A 96 -2.05 5.87 -16.11
C SER A 96 -2.74 5.35 -17.38
N ALA A 97 -2.01 5.23 -18.50
CA ALA A 97 -2.56 4.65 -19.72
C ALA A 97 -2.87 3.15 -19.54
N THR A 98 -3.67 2.60 -20.45
CA THR A 98 -4.21 1.24 -20.37
C THR A 98 -3.11 0.22 -20.06
N HIS A 99 -3.43 -0.78 -19.23
CA HIS A 99 -2.45 -1.75 -18.77
C HIS A 99 -1.74 -2.56 -19.87
N GLU A 100 -2.24 -2.48 -21.10
CA GLU A 100 -1.88 -3.27 -22.29
C GLU A 100 -0.90 -2.57 -23.23
N ASP A 101 -0.60 -1.28 -23.03
CA ASP A 101 0.27 -0.50 -23.91
C ASP A 101 1.77 -0.84 -23.80
N GLY A 102 2.15 -1.60 -22.77
CA GLY A 102 3.53 -1.96 -22.48
C GLY A 102 4.41 -0.79 -22.00
N PHE A 103 3.88 0.43 -21.88
CA PHE A 103 4.64 1.63 -21.53
C PHE A 103 5.29 1.49 -20.16
N TRP A 104 4.51 1.07 -19.15
CA TRP A 104 5.03 0.80 -17.82
C TRP A 104 6.17 -0.23 -17.82
N SER A 105 6.00 -1.32 -18.59
CA SER A 105 6.99 -2.39 -18.66
C SER A 105 8.29 -1.91 -19.28
N PHE A 106 8.20 -1.13 -20.37
CA PHE A 106 9.35 -0.58 -21.06
C PHE A 106 10.07 0.52 -20.27
N CYS A 107 9.31 1.47 -19.69
CA CYS A 107 9.89 2.64 -19.03
C CYS A 107 10.29 2.41 -17.58
N ILE A 108 9.62 1.50 -16.86
CA ILE A 108 9.82 1.34 -15.41
C ILE A 108 10.12 -0.12 -15.06
N ALA A 109 9.25 -1.08 -15.37
CA ALA A 109 9.38 -2.44 -14.81
C ALA A 109 10.64 -3.19 -15.28
N ASN A 110 10.94 -3.18 -16.58
CA ASN A 110 12.12 -3.86 -17.12
C ASN A 110 13.42 -3.14 -16.71
N PRO A 111 13.54 -1.79 -16.85
CA PRO A 111 14.71 -1.06 -16.36
C PRO A 111 14.94 -1.20 -14.85
N TRP A 112 13.87 -1.30 -14.07
CA TRP A 112 13.96 -1.58 -12.63
C TRP A 112 14.52 -2.97 -12.35
N ARG A 113 14.05 -4.00 -13.07
CA ARG A 113 14.57 -5.37 -12.96
C ARG A 113 16.05 -5.47 -13.36
N SER A 114 16.48 -4.73 -14.37
CA SER A 114 17.88 -4.68 -14.81
C SER A 114 18.75 -3.73 -13.97
N ARG A 115 18.20 -3.08 -12.93
CA ARG A 115 18.89 -2.10 -12.07
C ARG A 115 19.53 -0.95 -12.85
N ASP A 116 18.86 -0.49 -13.90
CA ASP A 116 19.32 0.64 -14.71
C ASP A 116 19.32 1.94 -13.88
N PRO A 117 20.47 2.63 -13.71
CA PRO A 117 20.55 3.91 -13.01
C PRO A 117 19.66 5.01 -13.61
N ALA A 118 19.40 4.98 -14.93
CA ALA A 118 18.52 5.93 -15.58
C ALA A 118 17.05 5.76 -15.13
N CYS A 119 16.64 4.54 -14.77
CA CYS A 119 15.31 4.25 -14.23
C CYS A 119 15.08 4.97 -12.90
N LEU A 120 16.06 4.92 -11.99
CA LEU A 120 15.99 5.60 -10.70
C LEU A 120 15.85 7.12 -10.86
N THR A 121 16.62 7.70 -11.78
CA THR A 121 16.53 9.14 -12.07
C THR A 121 15.15 9.52 -12.60
N ARG A 122 14.58 8.69 -13.49
CA ARG A 122 13.22 8.89 -14.04
C ARG A 122 12.16 8.78 -12.94
N LEU A 123 12.23 7.76 -12.10
CA LEU A 123 11.32 7.55 -10.97
C LEU A 123 11.38 8.70 -9.98
N ARG A 124 12.58 9.17 -9.63
CA ARG A 124 12.76 10.30 -8.72
C ARG A 124 12.09 11.56 -9.26
N ARG A 125 12.33 11.90 -10.53
CA ARG A 125 11.67 13.06 -11.18
C ARG A 125 10.15 12.93 -11.22
N LEU A 126 9.65 11.72 -11.48
CA LEU A 126 8.21 11.46 -11.46
C LEU A 126 7.62 11.67 -10.06
N LEU A 127 8.23 11.07 -9.04
CA LEU A 127 7.80 11.17 -7.65
C LEU A 127 7.91 12.61 -7.14
N ASP A 128 8.98 13.34 -7.45
CA ASP A 128 9.15 14.74 -7.08
C ASP A 128 8.03 15.64 -7.64
N ALA A 129 7.43 15.26 -8.78
CA ALA A 129 6.34 16.02 -9.39
C ALA A 129 4.94 15.69 -8.81
N ILE A 130 4.73 14.49 -8.27
CA ILE A 130 3.41 14.01 -7.85
C ILE A 130 3.26 13.76 -6.35
N MET A 131 4.38 13.64 -5.63
CA MET A 131 4.42 13.21 -4.24
C MET A 131 5.03 14.30 -3.36
N MET A 132 4.36 14.57 -2.25
CA MET A 132 4.92 15.33 -1.13
C MET A 132 5.17 14.37 0.01
N ARG A 133 6.42 14.28 0.48
CA ARG A 133 6.80 13.42 1.60
C ARG A 133 7.53 14.24 2.66
N HIS A 134 7.01 14.20 3.87
CA HIS A 134 7.65 14.77 5.04
C HIS A 134 8.28 13.67 5.90
N SER A 135 9.32 14.03 6.65
CA SER A 135 9.99 13.14 7.61
C SER A 135 9.90 13.76 9.01
N LYS A 136 9.90 12.92 10.06
CA LYS A 136 9.93 13.37 11.46
C LYS A 136 11.16 14.23 11.78
N GLY A 137 12.28 13.99 11.09
CA GLY A 137 13.52 14.77 11.22
C GLY A 137 13.60 15.99 10.30
N GLN A 138 12.50 16.41 9.67
CA GLN A 138 12.53 17.54 8.76
C GLN A 138 12.55 18.87 9.53
N THR A 139 13.31 19.83 9.01
CA THR A 139 13.41 21.19 9.55
C THR A 139 12.83 22.22 8.59
N TYR A 140 12.38 23.34 9.13
CA TYR A 140 12.00 24.54 8.38
C TYR A 140 13.25 25.18 7.75
N LYS A 141 13.16 25.63 6.49
CA LYS A 141 14.31 26.19 5.76
C LYS A 141 14.72 27.58 6.27
N ASP A 142 13.74 28.30 6.80
CA ASP A 142 13.81 29.68 7.26
C ASP A 142 14.30 29.77 8.71
N SER A 143 13.75 28.95 9.62
CA SER A 143 14.13 28.97 11.05
C SER A 143 15.16 27.91 11.44
N GLY A 144 15.32 26.85 10.65
CA GLY A 144 16.13 25.68 11.02
C GLY A 144 15.50 24.82 12.12
N GLU A 145 14.33 25.20 12.65
CA GLU A 145 13.66 24.44 13.68
C GLU A 145 13.05 23.13 13.14
N SER A 146 13.05 22.09 13.96
CA SER A 146 12.35 20.84 13.63
C SER A 146 10.86 21.11 13.46
N ILE A 147 10.28 20.57 12.39
CA ILE A 147 8.83 20.62 12.15
C ILE A 147 8.08 19.90 13.27
N LEU A 148 8.68 18.85 13.84
CA LEU A 148 8.11 18.07 14.93
C LEU A 148 9.10 18.00 16.10
N LYS A 149 8.67 18.48 17.27
CA LYS A 149 9.37 18.30 18.55
C LYS A 149 8.75 17.10 19.25
N LEU A 150 9.22 15.90 18.88
CA LEU A 150 8.78 14.66 19.52
C LEU A 150 9.62 14.41 20.78
N PRO A 151 9.03 13.82 21.84
CA PRO A 151 9.81 13.30 22.95
C PRO A 151 10.72 12.17 22.44
N ASP A 152 11.72 11.83 23.25
CA ASP A 152 12.56 10.66 22.99
C ASP A 152 11.70 9.38 22.94
N LEU A 153 12.12 8.44 22.11
CA LEU A 153 11.43 7.17 21.95
C LEU A 153 11.73 6.29 23.17
N ASP A 154 10.72 6.03 23.99
CA ASP A 154 10.79 5.05 25.08
C ASP A 154 10.43 3.66 24.55
N GLU A 155 11.42 2.77 24.48
CA GLU A 155 11.22 1.35 24.14
C GLU A 155 11.31 0.49 25.40
N GLU A 156 10.27 -0.30 25.68
CA GLU A 156 10.25 -1.25 26.80
C GLU A 156 10.07 -2.68 26.27
N GLU A 157 11.03 -3.55 26.56
CA GLU A 157 10.93 -4.97 26.25
C GLU A 157 10.25 -5.71 27.42
N VAL A 158 8.99 -6.10 27.21
CA VAL A 158 8.23 -6.87 28.19
C VAL A 158 8.28 -8.35 27.84
N GLY A 159 9.12 -9.11 28.55
CA GLY A 159 9.18 -10.55 28.42
C GLY A 159 7.88 -11.21 28.91
N VAL A 160 7.23 -11.99 28.05
CA VAL A 160 6.01 -12.75 28.39
C VAL A 160 6.37 -14.22 28.57
N ALA A 161 6.03 -14.79 29.72
CA ALA A 161 6.19 -16.23 29.96
C ALA A 161 5.02 -17.00 29.31
N LEU A 162 5.32 -18.08 28.59
CA LEU A 162 4.31 -18.96 28.03
C LEU A 162 3.57 -19.71 29.16
N GLY A 163 2.25 -19.84 29.03
CA GLY A 163 1.47 -20.69 29.90
C GLY A 163 1.83 -22.17 29.72
N PRO A 164 1.48 -23.07 30.66
CA PRO A 164 1.82 -24.50 30.58
C PRO A 164 1.34 -25.17 29.28
N SER A 165 0.15 -24.82 28.79
CA SER A 165 -0.40 -25.33 27.54
C SER A 165 0.34 -24.80 26.31
N GLU A 166 0.70 -23.52 26.31
CA GLU A 166 1.43 -22.89 25.20
C GLU A 166 2.86 -23.41 25.13
N GLN A 167 3.52 -23.60 26.29
CA GLN A 167 4.84 -24.19 26.38
C GLN A 167 4.85 -25.63 25.86
N ALA A 168 3.82 -26.42 26.14
CA ALA A 168 3.70 -27.79 25.62
C ALA A 168 3.60 -27.80 24.08
N VAL A 169 2.78 -26.91 23.51
CA VAL A 169 2.66 -26.76 22.05
C VAL A 169 3.96 -26.25 21.44
N TYR A 170 4.58 -25.25 22.07
CA TYR A 170 5.88 -24.71 21.64
C TYR A 170 6.94 -25.80 21.57
N ASN A 171 7.11 -26.56 22.66
CA ASN A 171 8.10 -27.64 22.74
C ASN A 171 7.83 -28.74 21.69
N TYR A 172 6.55 -29.05 21.42
CA TYR A 172 6.18 -30.01 20.39
C TYR A 172 6.58 -29.53 18.98
N VAL A 173 6.28 -28.27 18.65
CA VAL A 173 6.63 -27.66 17.35
C VAL A 173 8.15 -27.51 17.22
N GLU A 174 8.84 -27.17 18.30
CA GLU A 174 10.31 -27.07 18.34
C GLU A 174 10.95 -28.42 18.03
N ALA A 175 10.50 -29.50 18.69
CA ALA A 175 11.01 -30.85 18.46
C ALA A 175 10.82 -31.30 17.00
N LEU A 176 9.65 -31.02 16.40
CA LEU A 176 9.39 -31.29 14.99
C LEU A 176 10.29 -30.48 14.06
N SER A 177 10.49 -29.19 14.35
CA SER A 177 11.31 -28.28 13.55
C SER A 177 12.78 -28.69 13.58
N VAL A 178 13.32 -29.03 14.75
CA VAL A 178 14.69 -29.54 14.91
C VAL A 178 14.87 -30.84 14.13
N ALA A 179 13.92 -31.77 14.21
CA ALA A 179 13.98 -33.02 13.45
C ALA A 179 13.96 -32.78 11.93
N SER A 180 13.16 -31.82 11.46
CA SER A 180 13.11 -31.45 10.04
C SER A 180 14.40 -30.80 9.55
N MET A 181 14.95 -29.84 10.31
CA MET A 181 16.22 -29.17 9.96
C MET A 181 17.37 -30.17 9.86
N ARG A 182 17.50 -31.07 10.84
CA ARG A 182 18.53 -32.12 10.82
C ARG A 182 18.42 -33.03 9.60
N ARG A 183 17.19 -33.35 9.14
CA ARG A 183 16.98 -34.13 7.91
C ARG A 183 17.45 -33.38 6.67
N ILE A 184 17.15 -32.07 6.58
CA ILE A 184 17.58 -31.23 5.46
C ILE A 184 19.11 -31.11 5.44
N GLU A 185 19.74 -30.88 6.59
CA GLU A 185 21.20 -30.80 6.72
C GLU A 185 21.87 -32.13 6.32
N ALA A 186 21.34 -33.27 6.79
CA ALA A 186 21.86 -34.58 6.43
C ALA A 186 21.70 -34.88 4.93
N ALA A 187 20.57 -34.51 4.32
CA ALA A 187 20.35 -34.67 2.88
C ALA A 187 21.28 -33.77 2.05
N ALA A 188 21.50 -32.53 2.48
CA ALA A 188 22.43 -31.61 1.84
C ALA A 188 23.89 -32.11 1.92
N ALA A 189 24.31 -32.64 3.08
CA ALA A 189 25.62 -33.23 3.26
C ALA A 189 25.83 -34.48 2.39
N ALA A 190 24.82 -35.35 2.29
CA ALA A 190 24.87 -36.54 1.42
C ALA A 190 24.96 -36.17 -0.07
N ALA A 191 24.24 -35.12 -0.50
CA ALA A 191 24.31 -34.62 -1.88
C ALA A 191 25.67 -34.01 -2.21
N ALA A 192 26.30 -33.29 -1.26
CA ALA A 192 27.63 -32.71 -1.44
C ALA A 192 28.75 -33.76 -1.49
N ALA A 193 28.58 -34.91 -0.83
CA ALA A 193 29.56 -36.01 -0.88
C ALA A 193 29.44 -36.89 -2.14
N ALA A 194 28.36 -36.77 -2.90
CA ALA A 194 28.08 -37.57 -4.10
C ALA A 194 28.40 -36.85 -5.43
N GLY A 195 28.88 -35.60 -5.38
CA GLY A 195 29.35 -34.82 -6.53
C GLY A 195 30.85 -34.60 -6.47
#